data_AF-A0A923YUB8-F1
#
_entry.id   AF-A0A923YUB8-F1
#
_cell.length_a   1.000
_cell.length_b   1.000
_cell.length_c   1.000
_cell.angle_alpha   90.00
_cell.angle_beta   90.00
_cell.angle_gamma   90.00
#
_symmetry.space_group_name_H-M   'P 1'
#
loop_
_entity.id
_entity.type
_entity.pdbx_description
1 polymer ?
#
loop_
_entity_poly.entity_id
_entity_poly.type
_entity_poly.pdbx_seq_one_letter_code
_entity_poly.pdbx_strand_id
1 'polypeptide(L)' 'RTANQWLERFDANRSGIDAVLRQVYGGDAALWRRRWRLFYLATAGLFGHDKGQEWGVTHVRLKPVGNDSA' A
#
# COMPACT_ATOMS: atom_id res chain seq x y z
N ARG A 1 -6.97 -8.00 3.77
CA ARG A 1 -6.26 -9.23 3.29
C ARG A 1 -4.98 -8.89 2.53
N THR A 2 -5.03 -8.06 1.48
CA THR A 2 -3.88 -7.71 0.64
C THR A 2 -2.72 -7.06 1.39
N ALA A 3 -2.98 -6.07 2.24
CA ALA A 3 -1.93 -5.38 3.00
C ALA A 3 -1.23 -6.28 4.03
N ASN A 4 -1.96 -7.21 4.69
CA ASN A 4 -1.36 -8.20 5.60
C ASN A 4 -0.43 -9.15 4.86
N GLN A 5 -0.83 -9.62 3.67
CA GLN A 5 0.02 -10.47 2.85
C GLN A 5 1.28 -9.75 2.37
N TRP A 6 1.19 -8.45 2.08
CA TRP A 6 2.36 -7.64 1.78
C TRP A 6 3.29 -7.49 2.98
N LEU A 7 2.75 -7.27 4.18
CA LEU A 7 3.54 -7.24 5.42
C LEU A 7 4.24 -8.58 5.68
N GLU A 8 3.53 -9.70 5.56
CA GLU A 8 4.11 -11.05 5.72
C GLU A 8 5.23 -11.30 4.72
N ARG A 9 5.03 -10.95 3.45
CA ARG A 9 6.07 -11.08 2.41
C ARG A 9 7.26 -10.16 2.68
N PHE A 10 7.01 -8.94 3.16
CA PHE A 10 8.05 -7.99 3.49
C PHE A 10 8.92 -8.49 4.65
N ASP A 11 8.29 -9.04 5.70
CA ASP A 11 9.01 -9.61 6.85
C ASP A 11 9.74 -10.91 6.47
N ALA A 12 9.17 -11.77 5.61
CA ALA A 12 9.81 -13.00 5.12
C ALA A 12 11.02 -12.74 4.20
N ASN A 13 11.03 -11.63 3.44
CA ASN A 13 12.11 -11.28 2.51
C ASN A 13 13.11 -10.28 3.10
N ARG A 14 13.31 -10.34 4.42
CA ARG A 14 14.09 -9.37 5.20
C ARG A 14 15.46 -9.03 4.62
N SER A 15 16.22 -10.04 4.18
CA SER A 15 17.58 -9.86 3.66
C SER A 15 17.61 -9.00 2.39
N GLY A 16 16.73 -9.31 1.43
CA GLY A 16 16.59 -8.57 0.18
C GLY A 16 16.09 -7.14 0.42
N ILE A 17 15.07 -6.99 1.28
CA ILE A 17 14.57 -5.68 1.70
C ILE A 17 15.69 -4.86 2.34
N ASP A 18 16.48 -5.43 3.25
CA ASP A 18 17.57 -4.73 3.91
C ASP A 18 18.66 -4.30 2.94
N ALA A 19 18.94 -5.08 1.89
CA ALA A 19 19.88 -4.70 0.83
C ALA A 19 19.36 -3.47 0.06
N VAL A 20 18.10 -3.51 -0.41
CA VAL A 20 17.46 -2.40 -1.12
C VAL A 20 17.40 -1.14 -0.24
N LEU A 21 16.95 -1.28 1.01
CA LEU A 21 16.82 -0.14 1.92
C LEU A 21 18.18 0.47 2.28
N ARG A 22 19.24 -0.33 2.39
CA ARG A 22 20.61 0.21 2.57
C ARG A 22 21.08 0.97 1.35
N GLN A 23 20.76 0.50 0.14
CA GLN A 23 21.11 1.20 -1.09
C GLN A 23 20.39 2.56 -1.20
N VAL A 24 19.12 2.63 -0.80
CA VAL A 24 18.30 3.85 -0.93
C VAL A 24 18.47 4.81 0.24
N TYR A 25 18.50 4.29 1.47
CA TYR A 25 18.44 5.09 2.71
C TYR A 25 19.72 5.03 3.55
N GLY A 26 20.73 4.26 3.14
CA GLY A 26 22.01 4.18 3.84
C GLY A 26 21.86 3.79 5.31
N GLY A 27 22.41 4.63 6.20
CA GLY A 27 22.35 4.43 7.66
C GLY A 27 20.93 4.40 8.23
N ASP A 28 19.96 5.03 7.55
CA ASP A 28 18.57 5.09 8.01
C ASP A 28 17.74 3.88 7.58
N ALA A 29 18.34 2.87 6.93
CA ALA A 29 17.63 1.69 6.44
C ALA A 29 16.81 0.98 7.53
N ALA A 30 17.31 0.93 8.78
CA ALA A 30 16.57 0.35 9.90
C ALA A 30 15.32 1.16 10.28
N LEU A 31 15.42 2.50 10.25
CA LEU A 31 14.29 3.38 10.51
C LEU A 31 13.23 3.26 9.42
N TRP A 32 13.64 3.30 8.16
CA TRP A 32 12.73 3.23 7.02
C TRP A 32 12.01 1.88 6.91
N ARG A 33 12.67 0.79 7.29
CA ARG A 33 12.02 -0.52 7.38
C ARG A 33 10.86 -0.54 8.39
N ARG A 34 11.03 0.10 9.55
CA ARG A 34 9.95 0.23 10.54
C ARG A 34 8.80 1.06 9.99
N ARG A 35 9.10 2.15 9.27
CA ARG A 35 8.09 3.01 8.60
C ARG A 35 7.30 2.25 7.53
N TRP A 36 7.95 1.42 6.72
CA TRP A 36 7.27 0.56 5.75
C TRP A 36 6.33 -0.45 6.41
N ARG A 37 6.74 -1.06 7.54
CA ARG A 37 5.85 -1.93 8.32
C ARG A 37 4.63 -1.18 8.86
N LEU A 38 4.84 0.02 9.42
CA LEU A 38 3.75 0.88 9.88
C LEU A 38 2.79 1.25 8.75
N PHE A 39 3.29 1.52 7.55
CA PHE A 39 2.47 1.79 6.38
C PHE A 39 1.57 0.60 6.01
N TYR A 40 2.10 -0.63 5.98
CA TYR A 40 1.29 -1.82 5.72
C TYR A 40 0.24 -2.06 6.80
N LEU A 41 0.60 -1.87 8.07
CA LEU A 41 -0.34 -1.99 9.20
C LEU A 41 -1.45 -0.94 9.13
N ALA A 42 -1.12 0.31 8.85
CA ALA A 42 -2.11 1.38 8.68
C ALA A 42 -3.04 1.10 7.50
N THR A 43 -2.50 0.63 6.38
CA THR A 43 -3.29 0.22 5.20
C THR A 43 -4.20 -0.96 5.52
N ALA A 44 -3.71 -1.95 6.27
CA ALA A 44 -4.53 -3.08 6.71
C ALA A 44 -5.65 -2.65 7.67
N GLY A 45 -5.38 -1.69 8.55
CA GLY A 45 -6.38 -1.11 9.46
C GLY A 45 -7.44 -0.30 8.71
N LEU A 46 -7.03 0.58 7.79
CA LEU A 46 -7.94 1.44 7.03
C LEU A 46 -8.92 0.63 6.16
N PHE A 47 -8.42 -0.34 5.40
CA PHE A 47 -9.27 -1.23 4.60
C PHE A 47 -9.93 -2.35 5.42
N GLY A 48 -9.53 -2.53 6.68
CA GLY A 48 -10.12 -3.49 7.61
C GLY A 48 -11.20 -2.88 8.51
N HIS A 49 -11.26 -1.55 8.59
CA HIS A 49 -12.24 -0.82 9.40
C HIS A 49 -13.66 -1.07 8.88
N ASP A 50 -14.59 -1.30 9.80
CA ASP A 50 -16.00 -1.66 9.52
C ASP A 50 -16.17 -2.71 8.41
N LYS A 51 -15.40 -3.80 8.48
CA LYS A 51 -15.40 -4.89 7.46
C LYS A 51 -15.10 -4.42 6.02
N GLY A 52 -14.39 -3.31 5.87
CA GLY A 52 -14.03 -2.72 4.58
C GLY A 52 -15.17 -1.96 3.89
N GLN A 53 -16.22 -1.57 4.63
CA GLN A 53 -17.36 -0.82 4.09
C GLN A 53 -17.09 0.68 3.98
N GLU A 54 -16.17 1.22 4.77
CA GLU A 54 -15.93 2.66 4.82
C GLU A 54 -14.95 3.14 3.73
N TRP A 55 -13.96 2.31 3.37
CA TRP A 55 -12.93 2.64 2.39
C TRP A 55 -12.83 1.56 1.32
N GLY A 56 -13.23 1.91 0.08
CA GLY A 56 -13.27 0.99 -1.06
C GLY A 56 -12.46 1.48 -2.27
N VAL A 57 -12.30 0.60 -3.26
CA VAL A 57 -11.74 0.95 -4.56
C VAL A 57 -12.88 1.00 -5.57
N THR A 58 -13.09 2.15 -6.20
CA THR A 58 -14.12 2.32 -7.23
C THR A 58 -13.51 2.17 -8.61
N HIS A 59 -14.10 1.32 -9.45
CA HIS A 59 -13.78 1.27 -10.87
C HIS A 59 -14.81 2.08 -11.64
N VAL A 60 -14.36 3.13 -12.34
CA VAL A 60 -15.23 4.02 -13.09
C VAL A 60 -14.89 3.91 -14.58
N ARG A 61 -15.91 3.67 -15.41
CA ARG A 61 -15.81 3.73 -16.87
C ARG A 61 -16.49 5.00 -17.37
N LEU A 62 -15.71 5.90 -17.95
CA LEU A 62 -16.20 7.18 -18.47
C LEU A 62 -16.65 7.03 -19.92
N LYS A 63 -17.65 7.84 -20.33
CA LYS A 63 -18.03 8.03 -21.74
C LYS A 63 -17.82 9.50 -22.14
N PRO A 64 -17.58 9.79 -23.43
CA PRO A 64 -17.52 11.17 -23.90
C PRO A 64 -18.81 11.92 -23.58
N VAL A 65 -18.70 13.20 -23.26
CA VAL A 65 -19.86 14.10 -23.22
C VAL A 65 -20.34 14.23 -24.67
N GLY A 66 -21.57 13.75 -24.93
CA GLY A 66 -22.20 13.92 -26.23
C GLY A 66 -22.34 15.41 -26.52
N ASN A 67 -21.87 15.85 -27.69
CA ASN A 67 -22.18 17.17 -28.18
C ASN A 67 -23.64 17.10 -28.68
N ASP A 68 -24.61 17.21 -27.77
CA ASP A 68 -26.00 17.48 -28.14
C ASP A 68 -26.04 18.93 -28.66
N SER A 69 -25.65 19.08 -29.93
CA SER A 69 -26.01 20.25 -30.72
C SER A 69 -27.51 20.14 -30.99
N ALA A 70 -28.28 21.00 -30.32
CA ALA A 70 -29.68 21.29 -30.63
C ALA A 70 -29.87 21.81 -32.06
#